data_AF-A0A2M6UYF6-F1
#
_entry.id   AF-A0A2M6UYF6-F1
#
_cell.length_a   1.000
_cell.length_b   1.000
_cell.length_c   1.000
_cell.angle_alpha   90.00
_cell.angle_beta   90.00
_cell.angle_gamma   90.00
#
_symmetry.space_group_name_H-M   'P 1'
#
loop_
_entity.id
_entity.type
_entity.pdbx_description
1 polymer ?
#
loop_
_entity_poly.entity_id
_entity_poly.type
_entity_poly.pdbx_seq_one_letter_code
_entity_poly.pdbx_strand_id
1 'polypeptide(L)'
;MAAVTFIPANPSVEDCWRGIILYGQNSASYKFALAESLLQLNPQAGQLVKLEDVAPVFGRAIAAHISHSPKQGTRPGKFLQSVQSYNTDGNLDALVKATVASGFQDVIDAFHNIGTSTVLHKFFIDERKTNKGIRITDEFSKLAEGIQVANITQEVDSRWRLVETAWNLGISANHLVVQHDHELGEIFTFDSAKRRKAVTSSRGALNGYQKGRCFYCAADLRLLGEEFNTDVDHFFPHKLKQSNLHLNLDGVWNLVLSCQSCNRGPRGKFDRIPSLRLLERLHLRNEFLIGSHHPLRETLMNQTGNTTEKRVGFLSKIYQEVQLNPQTAWEPELISLGNFL
;
A
#
# COMPACT_ATOMS: atom_id res chain seq x y z
N MET A 1 -13.60 -21.45 -11.63
CA MET A 1 -13.97 -20.10 -11.15
C MET A 1 -13.04 -19.10 -11.80
N ALA A 2 -13.53 -17.94 -12.23
CA ALA A 2 -12.64 -16.88 -12.74
C ALA A 2 -11.66 -16.48 -11.63
N ALA A 3 -10.41 -16.18 -11.98
CA ALA A 3 -9.42 -15.73 -11.02
C ALA A 3 -9.90 -14.40 -10.39
N VAL A 4 -9.98 -14.34 -9.07
CA VAL A 4 -10.34 -13.11 -8.37
C VAL A 4 -9.20 -12.10 -8.57
N THR A 5 -9.53 -10.94 -9.15
CA THR A 5 -8.59 -9.86 -9.40
C THR A 5 -8.64 -8.82 -8.28
N PHE A 6 -7.51 -8.16 -8.01
CA PHE A 6 -7.47 -7.10 -6.99
C PHE A 6 -8.41 -5.94 -7.32
N ILE A 7 -8.39 -5.51 -8.58
CA ILE A 7 -9.37 -4.58 -9.16
C ILE A 7 -10.51 -5.44 -9.72
N PRO A 8 -11.71 -5.41 -9.12
CA PRO A 8 -12.84 -6.21 -9.60
C PRO A 8 -13.37 -5.66 -10.94
N ALA A 9 -14.25 -6.40 -11.60
CA ALA A 9 -14.83 -6.00 -12.89
C ALA A 9 -15.58 -4.66 -12.84
N ASN A 10 -16.25 -4.39 -11.72
CA ASN A 10 -16.90 -3.12 -11.42
C ASN A 10 -16.21 -2.47 -10.20
N PRO A 11 -15.04 -1.83 -10.39
CA PRO A 11 -14.27 -1.26 -9.30
C PRO A 11 -14.93 -0.02 -8.72
N SER A 12 -14.82 0.16 -7.41
CA SER A 12 -15.11 1.45 -6.78
C SER A 12 -14.03 2.50 -7.11
N VAL A 13 -14.31 3.75 -6.79
CA VAL A 13 -13.33 4.85 -6.86
C VAL A 13 -12.06 4.52 -6.05
N GLU A 14 -12.22 3.97 -4.84
CA GLU A 14 -11.09 3.57 -4.00
C GLU A 14 -10.31 2.39 -4.59
N ASP A 15 -10.97 1.43 -5.23
CA ASP A 15 -10.30 0.31 -5.91
C ASP A 15 -9.41 0.82 -7.05
N CYS A 16 -9.90 1.77 -7.85
CA CYS A 16 -9.11 2.39 -8.91
C CYS A 16 -7.91 3.16 -8.36
N TRP A 17 -8.09 3.95 -7.29
CA TRP A 17 -6.98 4.68 -6.65
C TRP A 17 -5.92 3.73 -6.11
N ARG A 18 -6.34 2.72 -5.32
CA ARG A 18 -5.43 1.69 -4.79
C ARG A 18 -4.76 0.91 -5.92
N GLY A 19 -5.47 0.64 -7.01
CA GLY A 19 -4.89 0.07 -8.23
C GLY A 19 -3.73 0.90 -8.77
N ILE A 20 -3.91 2.22 -8.91
CA ILE A 20 -2.86 3.13 -9.41
C ILE A 20 -1.63 3.09 -8.48
N ILE A 21 -1.85 3.25 -7.18
CA ILE A 21 -0.78 3.31 -6.18
C ILE A 21 -0.04 1.98 -6.05
N LEU A 22 -0.79 0.87 -5.99
CA LEU A 22 -0.23 -0.45 -5.72
C LEU A 22 0.23 -1.19 -6.97
N TYR A 23 -0.36 -1.00 -8.15
CA TYR A 23 -0.04 -1.77 -9.37
C TYR A 23 0.48 -0.90 -10.53
N GLY A 24 0.37 0.42 -10.44
CA GLY A 24 0.95 1.32 -11.45
C GLY A 24 2.47 1.25 -11.46
N GLN A 25 3.09 1.45 -12.63
CA GLN A 25 4.54 1.41 -12.79
C GLN A 25 5.27 2.41 -11.88
N ASN A 26 6.47 2.03 -11.42
CA ASN A 26 7.30 2.84 -10.52
C ASN A 26 8.66 3.10 -11.18
N SER A 27 8.71 4.02 -12.14
CA SER A 27 9.97 4.51 -12.75
C SER A 27 10.61 5.64 -11.93
N ALA A 28 9.77 6.48 -11.32
CA ALA A 28 10.12 7.56 -10.41
C ALA A 28 9.00 7.74 -9.36
N SER A 29 9.27 8.48 -8.29
CA SER A 29 8.31 8.73 -7.21
C SER A 29 7.15 9.67 -7.56
N TYR A 30 7.15 10.24 -8.76
CA TYR A 30 6.22 11.29 -9.18
C TYR A 30 4.75 10.89 -9.05
N LYS A 31 4.41 9.62 -9.25
CA LYS A 31 3.04 9.13 -9.04
C LYS A 31 2.59 9.29 -7.58
N PHE A 32 3.45 8.95 -6.63
CA PHE A 32 3.16 9.12 -5.20
C PHE A 32 3.10 10.60 -4.84
N ALA A 33 4.04 11.40 -5.35
CA ALA A 33 4.03 12.85 -5.14
C ALA A 33 2.77 13.52 -5.71
N LEU A 34 2.28 13.12 -6.89
CA LEU A 34 1.03 13.63 -7.46
C LEU A 34 -0.19 13.19 -6.64
N ALA A 35 -0.23 11.93 -6.23
CA ALA A 35 -1.29 11.40 -5.39
C ALA A 35 -1.37 12.15 -4.05
N GLU A 36 -0.24 12.31 -3.37
CA GLU A 36 -0.13 13.07 -2.12
C GLU A 36 -0.52 14.55 -2.32
N SER A 37 -0.06 15.17 -3.41
CA SER A 37 -0.40 16.57 -3.71
C SER A 37 -1.89 16.76 -3.91
N LEU A 38 -2.56 15.85 -4.62
CA LEU A 38 -4.01 15.91 -4.81
C LEU A 38 -4.75 15.75 -3.48
N LEU A 39 -4.36 14.77 -2.67
CA LEU A 39 -4.96 14.54 -1.34
C LEU A 39 -4.75 15.73 -0.40
N GLN A 40 -3.57 16.37 -0.44
CA GLN A 40 -3.27 17.53 0.40
C GLN A 40 -3.99 18.80 -0.07
N LEU A 41 -4.07 19.04 -1.38
CA LEU A 41 -4.78 20.19 -1.94
C LEU A 41 -6.30 20.04 -1.82
N ASN A 42 -6.80 18.80 -1.83
CA ASN A 42 -8.21 18.44 -1.77
C ASN A 42 -9.12 19.32 -2.67
N PRO A 43 -8.80 19.45 -3.97
CA PRO A 43 -9.56 20.29 -4.87
C PRO A 43 -10.96 19.73 -5.11
N GLN A 44 -11.90 20.63 -5.41
CA GLN A 44 -13.31 20.30 -5.60
C GLN A 44 -13.60 19.79 -7.01
N ALA A 45 -14.67 19.01 -7.16
CA ALA A 45 -15.13 18.54 -8.46
C ALA A 45 -15.34 19.71 -9.45
N GLY A 46 -14.89 19.52 -10.69
CA GLY A 46 -14.93 20.54 -11.74
C GLY A 46 -13.88 21.65 -11.63
N GLN A 47 -13.19 21.77 -10.49
CA GLN A 47 -12.12 22.75 -10.29
C GLN A 47 -10.99 22.53 -11.29
N LEU A 48 -10.57 23.61 -11.95
CA LEU A 48 -9.32 23.62 -12.69
C LEU A 48 -8.19 23.96 -11.72
N VAL A 49 -7.26 23.03 -11.54
CA VAL A 49 -6.04 23.24 -10.75
C VAL A 49 -4.88 23.47 -11.70
N LYS A 50 -4.24 24.65 -11.63
CA LYS A 50 -3.11 24.96 -12.52
C LYS A 50 -1.88 24.18 -12.09
N LEU A 51 -0.99 23.85 -13.04
CA LEU A 51 0.26 23.16 -12.70
C LEU A 51 1.14 23.97 -11.73
N GLU A 52 1.07 25.30 -11.80
CA GLU A 52 1.75 26.21 -10.88
C GLU A 52 1.22 26.13 -9.44
N ASP A 53 -0.05 25.74 -9.25
CA ASP A 53 -0.65 25.55 -7.92
C ASP A 53 -0.28 24.18 -7.34
N VAL A 54 -0.17 23.16 -8.19
CA VAL A 54 0.26 21.81 -7.77
C VAL A 54 1.75 21.75 -7.48
N ALA A 55 2.56 22.49 -8.24
CA ALA A 55 4.03 22.43 -8.21
C ALA A 55 4.66 22.63 -6.82
N PRO A 56 4.25 23.62 -5.99
CA PRO A 56 4.80 23.81 -4.66
C PRO A 56 4.59 22.59 -3.75
N VAL A 57 3.42 21.97 -3.80
CA VAL A 57 3.08 20.82 -2.96
C VAL A 57 3.83 19.59 -3.44
N PHE A 58 3.79 19.34 -4.74
CA PHE A 58 4.46 18.22 -5.39
C PHE A 58 5.98 18.23 -5.17
N GLY A 59 6.61 19.38 -5.42
CA GLY A 59 8.06 19.54 -5.25
C GLY A 59 8.49 19.33 -3.80
N ARG A 60 7.72 19.88 -2.84
CA ARG A 60 8.02 19.73 -1.40
C ARG A 60 7.84 18.30 -0.90
N ALA A 61 6.82 17.57 -1.38
CA ALA A 61 6.65 16.16 -1.03
C ALA A 61 7.90 15.35 -1.44
N ILE A 62 8.38 15.53 -2.67
CA ILE A 62 9.60 14.85 -3.13
C ILE A 62 10.83 15.30 -2.33
N ALA A 63 10.94 16.60 -2.04
CA ALA A 63 12.02 17.15 -1.24
C ALA A 63 12.12 16.50 0.16
N ALA A 64 10.99 16.33 0.84
CA ALA A 64 10.90 15.69 2.14
C ALA A 64 11.33 14.21 2.13
N HIS A 65 11.08 13.50 1.03
CA HIS A 65 11.55 12.13 0.85
C HIS A 65 13.05 12.07 0.52
N ILE A 66 13.55 12.97 -0.33
CA ILE A 66 14.99 13.04 -0.69
C ILE A 66 15.89 13.23 0.53
N SER A 67 15.45 13.96 1.56
CA SER A 67 16.28 14.22 2.74
C SER A 67 16.66 12.95 3.53
N HIS A 68 15.87 11.87 3.38
CA HIS A 68 16.13 10.58 4.03
C HIS A 68 16.35 9.43 3.05
N SER A 69 15.99 9.63 1.78
CA SER A 69 16.00 8.63 0.71
C SER A 69 16.39 9.27 -0.62
N PRO A 70 17.68 9.59 -0.85
CA PRO A 70 18.12 10.44 -1.97
C PRO A 70 17.75 9.95 -3.37
N LYS A 71 17.64 8.63 -3.58
CA LYS A 71 17.20 8.06 -4.87
C LYS A 71 15.68 7.99 -4.94
N GLN A 72 15.10 8.77 -5.86
CA GLN A 72 13.65 8.91 -6.07
C GLN A 72 13.19 8.40 -7.45
N GLY A 73 14.00 7.55 -8.07
CA GLY A 73 13.67 6.88 -9.31
C GLY A 73 14.84 6.05 -9.82
N THR A 74 14.61 5.32 -10.89
CA THR A 74 15.64 4.44 -11.49
C THR A 74 16.71 5.22 -12.26
N ARG A 75 16.37 6.41 -12.77
CA ARG A 75 17.28 7.32 -13.48
C ARG A 75 17.00 8.77 -13.05
N PRO A 76 17.80 9.35 -12.14
CA PRO A 76 17.56 10.70 -11.68
C PRO A 76 17.77 11.72 -12.81
N GLY A 77 16.71 12.46 -13.17
CA GLY A 77 16.75 13.53 -14.17
C GLY A 77 17.07 14.90 -13.56
N LYS A 78 17.15 15.93 -14.43
CA LYS A 78 17.41 17.33 -14.03
C LYS A 78 16.44 17.84 -12.95
N PHE A 79 15.18 17.45 -13.03
CA PHE A 79 14.18 17.87 -12.03
C PHE A 79 14.56 17.42 -10.61
N LEU A 80 14.94 16.15 -10.40
CA LEU A 80 15.34 15.67 -9.08
C LEU A 80 16.60 16.38 -8.54
N GLN A 81 17.50 16.82 -9.42
CA GLN A 81 18.64 17.66 -9.03
C GLN A 81 18.16 19.02 -8.51
N SER A 82 17.19 19.65 -9.18
CA SER A 82 16.58 20.91 -8.68
C SER A 82 15.89 20.72 -7.33
N VAL A 83 15.22 19.59 -7.11
CA VAL A 83 14.63 19.28 -5.79
C VAL A 83 15.72 19.10 -4.72
N GLN A 84 16.86 18.48 -5.05
CA GLN A 84 18.01 18.39 -4.14
C GLN A 84 18.60 19.76 -3.82
N SER A 85 18.71 20.66 -4.81
CA SER A 85 19.16 22.04 -4.58
C SER A 85 18.23 22.78 -3.63
N TYR A 86 16.91 22.62 -3.79
CA TYR A 86 15.91 23.18 -2.88
C TYR A 86 16.11 22.73 -1.42
N ASN A 87 16.50 21.47 -1.19
CA ASN A 87 16.82 21.00 0.17
C ASN A 87 18.05 21.67 0.79
N THR A 88 18.88 22.35 -0.02
CA THR A 88 20.06 23.08 0.45
C THR A 88 19.78 24.58 0.60
N ASP A 89 19.11 25.20 -0.37
CA ASP A 89 18.95 26.66 -0.45
C ASP A 89 17.55 27.18 -0.07
N GLY A 90 16.55 26.30 0.04
CA GLY A 90 15.16 26.66 0.34
C GLY A 90 14.47 27.48 -0.76
N ASN A 91 15.02 27.55 -1.97
CA ASN A 91 14.51 28.42 -3.04
C ASN A 91 13.24 27.85 -3.68
N LEU A 92 12.09 28.22 -3.10
CA LEU A 92 10.78 27.73 -3.55
C LEU A 92 10.45 28.13 -4.99
N ASP A 93 10.81 29.34 -5.43
CA ASP A 93 10.54 29.80 -6.81
C ASP A 93 11.29 28.93 -7.83
N ALA A 94 12.56 28.61 -7.56
CA ALA A 94 13.33 27.70 -8.40
C ALA A 94 12.74 26.29 -8.43
N LEU A 95 12.29 25.76 -7.27
CA LEU A 95 11.62 24.48 -7.17
C LEU A 95 10.33 24.45 -8.01
N VAL A 96 9.49 25.48 -7.89
CA VAL A 96 8.22 25.57 -8.63
C VAL A 96 8.48 25.63 -10.13
N LYS A 97 9.40 26.49 -10.58
CA LYS A 97 9.78 26.59 -12.00
C LYS A 97 10.28 25.25 -12.56
N ALA A 98 11.15 24.55 -11.83
CA ALA A 98 11.65 23.24 -12.23
C ALA A 98 10.54 22.18 -12.27
N THR A 99 9.62 22.21 -11.29
CA THR A 99 8.49 21.28 -11.20
C THR A 99 7.52 21.47 -12.38
N VAL A 100 7.13 22.71 -12.69
CA VAL A 100 6.25 23.00 -13.84
C VAL A 100 6.92 22.59 -15.16
N ALA A 101 8.22 22.86 -15.31
CA ALA A 101 8.94 22.57 -16.54
C ALA A 101 9.14 21.07 -16.80
N SER A 102 9.31 20.26 -15.75
CA SER A 102 9.76 18.86 -15.92
C SER A 102 9.18 17.85 -14.94
N GLY A 103 8.64 18.25 -13.79
CA GLY A 103 8.08 17.34 -12.79
C GLY A 103 6.81 16.61 -13.24
N PHE A 104 6.03 17.24 -14.14
CA PHE A 104 4.74 16.72 -14.59
C PHE A 104 4.73 16.03 -15.95
N GLN A 105 5.89 15.90 -16.62
CA GLN A 105 5.97 15.48 -18.03
C GLN A 105 5.29 14.13 -18.25
N ASP A 106 5.72 13.09 -17.54
CA ASP A 106 5.23 11.73 -17.76
C ASP A 106 4.08 11.34 -16.81
N VAL A 107 4.09 11.90 -15.59
CA VAL A 107 3.21 11.42 -14.52
C VAL A 107 1.73 11.67 -14.82
N ILE A 108 1.38 12.82 -15.41
CA ILE A 108 -0.03 13.14 -15.73
C ILE A 108 -0.58 12.22 -16.83
N ASP A 109 0.24 11.87 -17.82
CA ASP A 109 -0.13 10.92 -18.87
C ASP A 109 -0.28 9.49 -18.34
N ALA A 110 0.59 9.12 -17.40
CA ALA A 110 0.68 7.74 -16.88
C ALA A 110 -0.20 7.47 -15.65
N PHE A 111 -0.66 8.49 -14.92
CA PHE A 111 -1.26 8.32 -13.58
C PHE A 111 -2.42 7.33 -13.56
N HIS A 112 -3.31 7.41 -14.55
CA HIS A 112 -4.49 6.57 -14.64
C HIS A 112 -4.25 5.20 -15.32
N ASN A 113 -3.01 4.84 -15.62
CA ASN A 113 -2.69 3.63 -16.38
C ASN A 113 -2.06 2.55 -15.49
N ILE A 114 -2.55 1.32 -15.62
CA ILE A 114 -2.05 0.12 -14.95
C ILE A 114 -1.79 -0.93 -16.02
N GLY A 115 -0.51 -1.31 -16.19
CA GLY A 115 -0.10 -2.13 -17.32
C GLY A 115 -0.43 -1.45 -18.65
N THR A 116 -1.21 -2.13 -19.49
CA THR A 116 -1.65 -1.62 -20.80
C THR A 116 -3.06 -1.00 -20.78
N SER A 117 -3.71 -0.96 -19.62
CA SER A 117 -5.09 -0.51 -19.47
C SER A 117 -5.18 0.78 -18.67
N THR A 118 -6.26 1.55 -18.90
CA THR A 118 -6.60 2.72 -18.09
C THR A 118 -7.65 2.33 -17.04
N VAL A 119 -7.60 2.94 -15.85
CA VAL A 119 -8.61 2.69 -14.81
C VAL A 119 -9.98 3.24 -15.23
N LEU A 120 -11.04 2.62 -14.71
CA LEU A 120 -12.43 3.02 -14.97
C LEU A 120 -12.71 4.43 -14.42
N HIS A 121 -12.38 4.66 -13.15
CA HIS A 121 -12.56 5.94 -12.48
C HIS A 121 -11.29 6.78 -12.57
N LYS A 122 -11.36 7.91 -13.29
CA LYS A 122 -10.28 8.88 -13.40
C LYS A 122 -10.52 10.03 -12.44
N PHE A 123 -9.45 10.55 -11.85
CA PHE A 123 -9.46 11.55 -10.77
C PHE A 123 -9.26 12.98 -11.28
N PHE A 124 -8.76 13.10 -12.50
CA PHE A 124 -8.63 14.37 -13.20
C PHE A 124 -8.63 14.16 -14.72
N ILE A 125 -8.94 15.22 -15.45
CA ILE A 125 -8.82 15.36 -16.90
C ILE A 125 -7.57 16.20 -17.18
N ASP A 126 -6.73 15.73 -18.10
CA ASP A 126 -5.56 16.48 -18.55
C ASP A 126 -5.99 17.66 -19.43
N GLU A 127 -5.82 18.88 -18.90
CA GLU A 127 -6.05 20.13 -19.63
C GLU A 127 -4.74 20.94 -19.77
N ARG A 128 -3.57 20.29 -19.73
CA ARG A 128 -2.26 20.98 -19.79
C ARG A 128 -2.10 21.79 -21.07
N LYS A 129 -2.63 21.30 -22.19
CA LYS A 129 -2.51 21.97 -23.51
C LYS A 129 -3.40 23.21 -23.59
N THR A 130 -4.65 23.11 -23.16
CA THR A 130 -5.68 24.15 -23.28
C THR A 130 -5.65 25.15 -22.12
N ASN A 131 -5.54 24.65 -20.89
CA ASN A 131 -5.74 25.42 -19.67
C ASN A 131 -4.53 25.41 -18.71
N LYS A 132 -3.40 24.80 -19.11
CA LYS A 132 -2.16 24.74 -18.29
C LYS A 132 -2.38 24.09 -16.91
N GLY A 133 -3.29 23.12 -16.83
CA GLY A 133 -3.67 22.49 -15.56
C GLY A 133 -4.36 21.15 -15.75
N ILE A 134 -4.95 20.66 -14.67
CA ILE A 134 -5.79 19.46 -14.64
C ILE A 134 -7.17 19.84 -14.10
N ARG A 135 -8.23 19.29 -14.68
CA ARG A 135 -9.60 19.49 -14.19
C ARG A 135 -10.01 18.31 -13.34
N ILE A 136 -10.40 18.58 -12.10
CA ILE A 136 -10.75 17.56 -11.12
C ILE A 136 -12.12 16.98 -11.44
N THR A 137 -12.25 15.67 -11.30
CA THR A 137 -13.49 14.95 -11.57
C THR A 137 -14.28 14.69 -10.28
N ASP A 138 -15.55 14.30 -10.43
CA ASP A 138 -16.40 13.91 -9.29
C ASP A 138 -15.83 12.69 -8.55
N GLU A 139 -15.12 11.80 -9.24
CA GLU A 139 -14.47 10.63 -8.64
C GLU A 139 -13.43 11.02 -7.60
N PHE A 140 -12.67 12.09 -7.82
CA PHE A 140 -11.70 12.55 -6.81
C PHE A 140 -12.40 13.09 -5.55
N SER A 141 -13.47 13.89 -5.70
CA SER A 141 -14.24 14.35 -4.55
C SER A 141 -14.87 13.19 -3.77
N LYS A 142 -15.43 12.18 -4.47
CA LYS A 142 -15.94 10.95 -3.85
C LYS A 142 -14.86 10.20 -3.06
N LEU A 143 -13.62 10.17 -3.55
CA LEU A 143 -12.48 9.58 -2.83
C LEU A 143 -12.15 10.39 -1.57
N ALA A 144 -12.07 11.72 -1.71
CA ALA A 144 -11.59 12.62 -0.66
C ALA A 144 -12.60 12.81 0.48
N GLU A 145 -13.89 12.73 0.19
CA GLU A 145 -14.97 12.73 1.18
C GLU A 145 -15.20 11.34 1.80
N GLY A 146 -14.60 10.31 1.20
CA GLY A 146 -14.75 8.92 1.62
C GLY A 146 -14.13 8.67 2.99
N ILE A 147 -14.73 7.71 3.71
CA ILE A 147 -14.26 7.29 5.03
C ILE A 147 -12.78 6.87 4.98
N GLN A 148 -12.31 6.30 3.87
CA GLN A 148 -10.97 5.76 3.73
C GLN A 148 -9.88 6.79 3.42
N VAL A 149 -10.19 8.09 3.23
CA VAL A 149 -9.20 9.09 2.80
C VAL A 149 -7.98 9.17 3.72
N ALA A 150 -8.19 9.13 5.05
CA ALA A 150 -7.11 9.15 6.03
C ALA A 150 -6.18 7.92 5.91
N ASN A 151 -6.76 6.76 5.61
CA ASN A 151 -6.00 5.54 5.38
C ASN A 151 -5.25 5.61 4.04
N ILE A 152 -5.89 6.12 2.99
CA ILE A 152 -5.31 6.26 1.65
C ILE A 152 -4.06 7.14 1.69
N THR A 153 -4.06 8.24 2.45
CA THR A 153 -2.87 9.07 2.65
C THR A 153 -1.70 8.26 3.23
N GLN A 154 -1.97 7.41 4.22
CA GLN A 154 -0.95 6.52 4.80
C GLN A 154 -0.50 5.42 3.83
N GLU A 155 -1.43 4.88 3.03
CA GLU A 155 -1.14 3.88 1.99
C GLU A 155 -0.19 4.45 0.92
N VAL A 156 -0.39 5.71 0.50
CA VAL A 156 0.47 6.39 -0.49
C VAL A 156 1.89 6.56 0.03
N ASP A 157 2.08 7.15 1.22
CA ASP A 157 3.41 7.34 1.82
C ASP A 157 4.11 5.99 2.08
N SER A 158 3.38 5.03 2.64
CA SER A 158 3.95 3.70 2.93
C SER A 158 4.41 2.99 1.65
N ARG A 159 3.64 3.13 0.58
CA ARG A 159 4.01 2.58 -0.72
C ARG A 159 5.22 3.30 -1.31
N TRP A 160 5.28 4.61 -1.20
CA TRP A 160 6.43 5.40 -1.63
C TRP A 160 7.69 4.93 -0.90
N ARG A 161 7.67 4.87 0.44
CA ARG A 161 8.79 4.43 1.28
C ARG A 161 9.34 3.06 0.92
N LEU A 162 8.46 2.09 0.62
CA LEU A 162 8.86 0.76 0.16
C LEU A 162 9.63 0.83 -1.16
N VAL A 163 9.13 1.60 -2.13
CA VAL A 163 9.72 1.72 -3.47
C VAL A 163 11.05 2.47 -3.42
N GLU A 164 11.10 3.62 -2.75
CA GLU A 164 12.35 4.39 -2.64
C GLU A 164 13.42 3.66 -1.84
N THR A 165 13.04 2.87 -0.82
CA THR A 165 14.01 2.07 -0.06
C THR A 165 14.75 1.11 -0.99
N ALA A 166 14.03 0.42 -1.87
CA ALA A 166 14.64 -0.50 -2.83
C ALA A 166 15.61 0.20 -3.78
N TRP A 167 15.23 1.38 -4.31
CA TRP A 167 16.13 2.17 -5.16
C TRP A 167 17.40 2.60 -4.42
N ASN A 168 17.26 3.00 -3.14
CA ASN A 168 18.39 3.41 -2.31
C ASN A 168 19.31 2.24 -1.94
N LEU A 169 18.78 1.01 -1.88
CA LEU A 169 19.57 -0.22 -1.78
C LEU A 169 20.22 -0.65 -3.10
N GLY A 170 19.96 0.05 -4.21
CA GLY A 170 20.52 -0.27 -5.53
C GLY A 170 19.90 -1.51 -6.18
N ILE A 171 18.72 -1.93 -5.73
CA ILE A 171 18.01 -3.09 -6.26
C ILE A 171 16.70 -2.65 -6.92
N SER A 172 16.14 -3.54 -7.74
CA SER A 172 14.78 -3.35 -8.25
C SER A 172 13.80 -3.29 -7.07
N ALA A 173 12.79 -2.41 -7.15
CA ALA A 173 11.67 -2.40 -6.21
C ALA A 173 11.03 -3.78 -6.06
N ASN A 174 11.08 -4.59 -7.12
CA ASN A 174 10.49 -5.91 -7.10
C ASN A 174 11.30 -6.85 -6.20
N HIS A 175 12.63 -6.65 -6.08
CA HIS A 175 13.54 -7.51 -5.32
C HIS A 175 13.70 -7.14 -3.85
N LEU A 176 12.95 -6.16 -3.34
CA LEU A 176 13.05 -5.82 -1.92
C LEU A 176 12.56 -6.98 -1.06
N VAL A 177 13.39 -7.38 -0.10
CA VAL A 177 13.01 -8.30 0.96
C VAL A 177 12.90 -7.53 2.26
N VAL A 178 11.77 -7.69 2.93
CA VAL A 178 11.47 -6.99 4.19
C VAL A 178 11.11 -7.96 5.30
N GLN A 179 11.19 -7.45 6.52
CA GLN A 179 10.80 -8.14 7.75
C GLN A 179 9.84 -7.26 8.54
N HIS A 180 9.11 -7.89 9.46
CA HIS A 180 8.21 -7.20 10.36
C HIS A 180 8.78 -7.18 11.77
N ASP A 181 8.67 -6.03 12.42
CA ASP A 181 8.96 -5.82 13.82
C ASP A 181 7.61 -5.71 14.56
N HIS A 182 7.29 -6.74 15.35
CA HIS A 182 6.03 -6.79 16.09
C HIS A 182 5.92 -5.68 17.13
N GLU A 183 6.99 -5.43 17.88
CA GLU A 183 7.00 -4.47 18.99
C GLU A 183 6.85 -3.03 18.48
N LEU A 184 7.55 -2.70 17.38
CA LEU A 184 7.46 -1.38 16.77
C LEU A 184 6.26 -1.25 15.82
N GLY A 185 5.68 -2.35 15.37
CA GLY A 185 4.61 -2.36 14.37
C GLY A 185 5.09 -1.90 12.99
N GLU A 186 6.37 -2.14 12.66
CA GLU A 186 7.03 -1.59 11.48
C GLU A 186 7.51 -2.67 10.50
N ILE A 187 7.60 -2.30 9.23
CA ILE A 187 8.33 -3.03 8.22
C ILE A 187 9.74 -2.46 8.15
N PHE A 188 10.73 -3.34 8.17
CA PHE A 188 12.13 -2.97 8.06
C PHE A 188 12.88 -3.86 7.07
N THR A 189 14.07 -3.44 6.70
CA THR A 189 15.02 -4.23 5.90
C THR A 189 16.43 -4.03 6.42
N PHE A 190 17.41 -4.62 5.74
CA PHE A 190 18.83 -4.42 6.04
C PHE A 190 19.53 -3.74 4.87
N ASP A 191 20.40 -2.78 5.19
CA ASP A 191 21.25 -2.15 4.17
C ASP A 191 22.41 -3.07 3.73
N SER A 192 23.23 -2.62 2.78
CA SER A 192 24.39 -3.36 2.30
C SER A 192 25.43 -3.66 3.39
N ALA A 193 25.43 -2.89 4.49
CA ALA A 193 26.27 -3.10 5.67
C ALA A 193 25.56 -3.95 6.76
N LYS A 194 24.43 -4.59 6.43
CA LYS A 194 23.59 -5.39 7.33
C LYS A 194 23.04 -4.61 8.54
N ARG A 195 22.89 -3.29 8.42
CA ARG A 195 22.26 -2.46 9.46
C ARG A 195 20.76 -2.41 9.25
N ARG A 196 19.99 -2.52 10.34
CA ARG A 196 18.53 -2.38 10.30
C ARG A 196 18.16 -1.01 9.76
N LYS A 197 17.25 -0.99 8.79
CA LYS A 197 16.66 0.22 8.22
C LYS A 197 15.13 0.11 8.31
N ALA A 198 14.53 0.97 9.12
CA ALA A 198 13.07 1.12 9.13
C ALA A 198 12.60 1.59 7.75
N VAL A 199 11.49 1.04 7.28
CA VAL A 199 10.93 1.36 5.96
C VAL A 199 9.63 2.13 6.12
N THR A 200 8.62 1.52 6.73
CA THR A 200 7.31 2.15 6.96
C THR A 200 6.54 1.37 8.03
N SER A 201 5.38 1.86 8.47
CA SER A 201 4.50 1.13 9.36
C SER A 201 3.92 -0.12 8.68
N SER A 202 3.72 -1.19 9.44
CA SER A 202 3.10 -2.42 8.95
C SER A 202 1.65 -2.20 8.55
N ARG A 203 0.93 -1.34 9.29
CA ARG A 203 -0.44 -0.95 8.96
C ARG A 203 -0.52 -0.28 7.58
N GLY A 204 0.27 0.76 7.36
CA GLY A 204 0.26 1.46 6.07
C GLY A 204 0.72 0.58 4.90
N ALA A 205 1.70 -0.31 5.11
CA ALA A 205 2.15 -1.26 4.09
C ALA A 205 1.09 -2.31 3.70
N LEU A 206 0.24 -2.73 4.64
CA LEU A 206 -0.74 -3.81 4.43
C LEU A 206 -2.14 -3.33 4.04
N ASN A 207 -2.54 -2.13 4.47
CA ASN A 207 -3.94 -1.69 4.43
C ASN A 207 -4.53 -1.62 3.03
N GLY A 208 -3.75 -1.15 2.05
CA GLY A 208 -4.21 -1.05 0.67
C GLY A 208 -4.62 -2.40 0.08
N TYR A 209 -3.96 -3.49 0.48
CA TYR A 209 -4.28 -4.85 0.02
C TYR A 209 -5.50 -5.45 0.72
N GLN A 210 -5.96 -4.84 1.81
CA GLN A 210 -7.19 -5.17 2.52
C GLN A 210 -8.29 -4.13 2.30
N LYS A 211 -8.04 -3.15 1.43
CA LYS A 211 -8.99 -2.10 1.05
C LYS A 211 -9.56 -1.33 2.25
N GLY A 212 -8.72 -1.11 3.28
CA GLY A 212 -9.13 -0.38 4.47
C GLY A 212 -10.15 -1.07 5.36
N ARG A 213 -10.29 -2.40 5.22
CA ARG A 213 -11.24 -3.21 5.96
C ARG A 213 -10.55 -4.28 6.80
N CYS A 214 -11.18 -4.61 7.92
CA CYS A 214 -10.77 -5.69 8.80
C CYS A 214 -10.72 -7.00 8.02
N PHE A 215 -9.60 -7.70 8.12
CA PHE A 215 -9.41 -8.97 7.45
C PHE A 215 -10.44 -10.02 7.87
N TYR A 216 -10.99 -9.92 9.09
CA TYR A 216 -11.95 -10.89 9.61
C TYR A 216 -13.39 -10.48 9.33
N CYS A 217 -13.88 -9.39 9.94
CA CYS A 217 -15.28 -8.99 9.86
C CYS A 217 -15.62 -7.99 8.73
N ALA A 218 -14.62 -7.55 7.95
CA ALA A 218 -14.77 -6.54 6.89
C ALA A 218 -15.26 -5.15 7.34
N ALA A 219 -15.35 -4.88 8.65
CA ALA A 219 -15.60 -3.53 9.16
C ALA A 219 -14.50 -2.55 8.74
N ASP A 220 -14.84 -1.29 8.58
CA ASP A 220 -13.88 -0.24 8.23
C ASP A 220 -12.81 -0.07 9.31
N LEU A 221 -11.58 0.12 8.84
CA LEU A 221 -10.41 0.33 9.68
C LEU A 221 -10.03 1.81 9.74
N ARG A 222 -9.36 2.17 10.82
CA ARG A 222 -8.76 3.47 11.09
C ARG A 222 -7.32 3.25 11.51
N LEU A 223 -6.38 3.70 10.68
CA LEU A 223 -4.96 3.47 10.93
C LEU A 223 -4.36 4.45 11.95
N LEU A 224 -4.99 5.60 12.14
CA LEU A 224 -4.56 6.72 13.00
C LEU A 224 -5.79 7.49 13.51
N GLY A 225 -5.56 8.43 14.43
CA GLY A 225 -6.58 9.34 14.98
C GLY A 225 -7.35 8.77 16.16
N GLU A 226 -8.33 9.51 16.66
CA GLU A 226 -9.13 9.12 17.83
C GLU A 226 -9.96 7.85 17.59
N GLU A 227 -10.41 7.63 16.36
CA GLU A 227 -11.14 6.44 15.95
C GLU A 227 -10.23 5.23 15.66
N PHE A 228 -8.93 5.32 15.96
CA PHE A 228 -7.96 4.24 15.72
C PHE A 228 -8.46 2.91 16.27
N ASN A 229 -8.60 1.91 15.38
CA ASN A 229 -9.17 0.61 15.73
C ASN A 229 -8.38 -0.57 15.14
N THR A 230 -7.18 -0.35 14.62
CA THR A 230 -6.47 -1.33 13.76
C THR A 230 -5.27 -1.98 14.45
N ASP A 231 -5.33 -3.30 14.61
CA ASP A 231 -4.20 -4.10 15.06
C ASP A 231 -3.56 -4.85 13.88
N VAL A 232 -2.25 -5.11 13.96
CA VAL A 232 -1.55 -6.06 13.08
C VAL A 232 -1.61 -7.41 13.79
N ASP A 233 -2.37 -8.35 13.23
CA ASP A 233 -2.55 -9.69 13.79
C ASP A 233 -1.79 -10.74 12.97
N HIS A 234 -1.36 -11.78 13.66
CA HIS A 234 -0.79 -12.98 13.06
C HIS A 234 -1.91 -13.99 12.83
N PHE A 235 -2.23 -14.29 11.57
CA PHE A 235 -3.28 -15.24 11.21
C PHE A 235 -3.08 -16.58 11.94
N PHE A 236 -1.87 -17.14 11.80
CA PHE A 236 -1.36 -18.20 12.66
C PHE A 236 -0.72 -17.55 13.89
N PRO A 237 -1.29 -17.73 15.09
CA PRO A 237 -0.90 -16.98 16.28
C PRO A 237 0.57 -17.14 16.64
N HIS A 238 1.14 -16.08 17.18
CA HIS A 238 2.55 -16.02 17.60
C HIS A 238 2.93 -17.10 18.64
N LYS A 239 1.96 -17.57 19.45
CA LYS A 239 2.14 -18.70 20.38
C LYS A 239 2.67 -19.96 19.71
N LEU A 240 2.39 -20.16 18.43
CA LEU A 240 2.89 -21.30 17.65
C LEU A 240 4.41 -21.25 17.44
N LYS A 241 5.11 -20.15 17.71
CA LYS A 241 6.59 -20.14 17.71
C LYS A 241 7.21 -21.12 18.72
N GLN A 242 6.46 -21.47 19.77
CA GLN A 242 6.89 -22.46 20.76
C GLN A 242 6.75 -23.91 20.25
N SER A 243 6.09 -24.11 19.10
CA SER A 243 5.95 -25.41 18.47
C SER A 243 7.10 -25.70 17.50
N ASN A 244 7.33 -26.98 17.19
CA ASN A 244 8.42 -27.43 16.30
C ASN A 244 8.13 -27.20 14.80
N LEU A 245 7.38 -26.15 14.45
CA LEU A 245 7.08 -25.83 13.06
C LEU A 245 8.31 -25.36 12.28
N HIS A 246 9.34 -24.83 12.95
CA HIS A 246 10.55 -24.27 12.34
C HIS A 246 10.23 -23.22 11.24
N LEU A 247 9.23 -22.36 11.49
CA LEU A 247 8.75 -21.34 10.56
C LEU A 247 8.92 -19.93 11.14
N ASN A 248 9.24 -18.98 10.27
CA ASN A 248 9.14 -17.56 10.60
C ASN A 248 7.68 -17.11 10.52
N LEU A 249 7.00 -17.11 11.68
CA LEU A 249 5.62 -16.66 11.79
C LEU A 249 5.44 -15.15 11.67
N ASP A 250 6.51 -14.36 11.82
CA ASP A 250 6.47 -12.89 11.62
C ASP A 250 6.58 -12.51 10.14
N GLY A 251 6.53 -13.49 9.23
CA GLY A 251 6.54 -13.24 7.80
C GLY A 251 5.28 -12.50 7.36
N VAL A 252 5.43 -11.56 6.42
CA VAL A 252 4.33 -10.76 5.84
C VAL A 252 3.17 -11.64 5.36
N TRP A 253 3.47 -12.86 4.89
CA TRP A 253 2.47 -13.86 4.49
C TRP A 253 1.43 -14.18 5.57
N ASN A 254 1.80 -14.04 6.86
CA ASN A 254 0.99 -14.38 8.03
C ASN A 254 0.37 -13.15 8.71
N LEU A 255 0.79 -11.93 8.35
CA LEU A 255 0.32 -10.70 9.00
C LEU A 255 -0.94 -10.17 8.33
N VAL A 256 -1.98 -9.83 9.08
CA VAL A 256 -3.21 -9.21 8.56
C VAL A 256 -3.60 -8.01 9.42
N LEU A 257 -4.32 -7.05 8.85
CA LEU A 257 -4.92 -5.97 9.64
C LEU A 257 -6.30 -6.38 10.12
N SER A 258 -6.54 -6.23 11.41
CA SER A 258 -7.79 -6.60 12.06
C SER A 258 -8.29 -5.46 12.94
N CYS A 259 -9.61 -5.37 13.12
CA CYS A 259 -10.14 -4.47 14.13
C CYS A 259 -9.84 -5.04 15.52
N GLN A 260 -9.68 -4.17 16.52
CA GLN A 260 -9.40 -4.57 17.91
C GLN A 260 -10.42 -5.57 18.46
N SER A 261 -11.70 -5.44 18.09
CA SER A 261 -12.76 -6.38 18.48
C SER A 261 -12.51 -7.80 17.95
N CYS A 262 -12.11 -7.93 16.69
CA CYS A 262 -11.76 -9.21 16.09
C CYS A 262 -10.45 -9.78 16.63
N ASN A 263 -9.45 -8.94 16.90
CA ASN A 263 -8.15 -9.42 17.37
C ASN A 263 -8.19 -9.85 18.84
N ARG A 264 -8.62 -8.92 19.71
CA ARG A 264 -8.48 -8.98 21.17
C ARG A 264 -9.73 -8.57 21.94
N GLY A 265 -10.89 -8.48 21.27
CA GLY A 265 -12.17 -8.24 21.94
C GLY A 265 -12.65 -9.47 22.72
N PRO A 266 -13.76 -9.38 23.47
CA PRO A 266 -14.26 -10.48 24.31
C PRO A 266 -14.48 -11.82 23.57
N ARG A 267 -14.80 -11.74 22.27
CA ARG A 267 -14.95 -12.90 21.37
C ARG A 267 -13.92 -12.90 20.23
N GLY A 268 -12.84 -12.14 20.39
CA GLY A 268 -11.77 -11.99 19.42
C GLY A 268 -10.93 -13.25 19.26
N LYS A 269 -10.11 -13.30 18.22
CA LYS A 269 -9.30 -14.44 17.85
C LYS A 269 -8.33 -14.86 18.94
N PHE A 270 -7.58 -13.92 19.53
CA PHE A 270 -6.44 -14.22 20.41
C PHE A 270 -5.53 -15.30 19.77
N ASP A 271 -5.29 -16.40 20.50
CA ASP A 271 -4.49 -17.55 20.08
C ASP A 271 -5.29 -18.61 19.32
N ARG A 272 -6.54 -18.35 18.94
CA ARG A 272 -7.37 -19.32 18.21
C ARG A 272 -6.95 -19.40 16.74
N ILE A 273 -7.05 -20.60 16.18
CA ILE A 273 -6.78 -20.84 14.76
C ILE A 273 -8.03 -20.44 13.94
N PRO A 274 -7.90 -19.53 12.96
CA PRO A 274 -9.03 -19.16 12.10
C PRO A 274 -9.55 -20.33 11.25
N SER A 275 -10.76 -20.21 10.72
CA SER A 275 -11.35 -21.21 9.82
C SER A 275 -10.60 -21.40 8.50
N LEU A 276 -10.91 -22.50 7.81
CA LEU A 276 -10.41 -22.76 6.46
C LEU A 276 -10.86 -21.67 5.46
N ARG A 277 -12.07 -21.14 5.61
CA ARG A 277 -12.58 -20.02 4.80
C ARG A 277 -11.71 -18.77 4.97
N LEU A 278 -11.27 -18.47 6.19
CA LEU A 278 -10.36 -17.36 6.45
C LEU A 278 -8.94 -17.66 5.93
N LEU A 279 -8.51 -18.92 5.90
CA LEU A 279 -7.25 -19.33 5.27
C LEU A 279 -7.27 -19.10 3.75
N GLU A 280 -8.37 -19.42 3.09
CA GLU A 280 -8.57 -19.13 1.66
C GLU A 280 -8.54 -17.61 1.40
N ARG A 281 -9.14 -16.82 2.29
CA ARG A 281 -9.05 -15.35 2.24
C ARG A 281 -7.61 -14.86 2.46
N LEU A 282 -6.84 -15.49 3.34
CA LEU A 282 -5.44 -15.16 3.58
C LEU A 282 -4.62 -15.43 2.32
N HIS A 283 -4.84 -16.59 1.70
CA HIS A 283 -4.24 -16.95 0.42
C HIS A 283 -4.54 -15.90 -0.64
N LEU A 284 -5.82 -15.56 -0.86
CA LEU A 284 -6.21 -14.55 -1.85
C LEU A 284 -5.56 -13.18 -1.59
N ARG A 285 -5.53 -12.73 -0.33
CA ARG A 285 -4.85 -11.49 0.05
C ARG A 285 -3.35 -11.55 -0.29
N ASN A 286 -2.70 -12.67 0.02
CA ASN A 286 -1.28 -12.88 -0.32
C ASN A 286 -1.06 -12.88 -1.85
N GLU A 287 -2.00 -13.42 -2.63
CA GLU A 287 -1.96 -13.33 -4.09
C GLU A 287 -2.08 -11.89 -4.60
N PHE A 288 -2.89 -11.04 -3.96
CA PHE A 288 -2.93 -9.61 -4.29
C PHE A 288 -1.58 -8.92 -4.02
N LEU A 289 -0.96 -9.19 -2.87
CA LEU A 289 0.38 -8.68 -2.56
C LEU A 289 1.40 -9.07 -3.63
N ILE A 290 1.42 -10.35 -4.03
CA ILE A 290 2.31 -10.89 -5.06
C ILE A 290 2.00 -10.28 -6.42
N GLY A 291 0.72 -10.20 -6.80
CA GLY A 291 0.26 -9.67 -8.07
C GLY A 291 0.61 -8.19 -8.29
N SER A 292 0.89 -7.44 -7.22
CA SER A 292 1.32 -6.04 -7.33
C SER A 292 2.69 -5.84 -7.98
N HIS A 293 3.46 -6.91 -8.22
CA HIS A 293 4.77 -6.85 -8.89
C HIS A 293 5.77 -5.85 -8.26
N HIS A 294 5.78 -5.72 -6.94
CA HIS A 294 6.44 -4.63 -6.21
C HIS A 294 6.86 -5.07 -4.78
N PRO A 295 7.51 -4.24 -3.93
CA PRO A 295 8.40 -4.62 -2.79
C PRO A 295 8.03 -5.70 -1.77
N LEU A 296 6.81 -6.23 -1.77
CA LEU A 296 6.41 -7.35 -0.91
C LEU A 296 6.34 -8.68 -1.66
N ARG A 297 6.26 -8.66 -3.00
CA ARG A 297 6.14 -9.85 -3.83
C ARG A 297 7.25 -10.87 -3.57
N GLU A 298 8.51 -10.45 -3.68
CA GLU A 298 9.65 -11.35 -3.51
C GLU A 298 9.76 -11.85 -2.06
N THR A 299 9.40 -11.01 -1.08
CA THR A 299 9.29 -11.44 0.31
C THR A 299 8.31 -12.61 0.45
N LEU A 300 7.09 -12.49 -0.07
CA LEU A 300 6.09 -13.57 0.01
C LEU A 300 6.50 -14.80 -0.82
N MET A 301 7.03 -14.62 -2.03
CA MET A 301 7.45 -15.75 -2.87
C MET A 301 8.61 -16.54 -2.25
N ASN A 302 9.58 -15.86 -1.63
CA ASN A 302 10.68 -16.50 -0.91
C ASN A 302 10.20 -17.23 0.36
N GLN A 303 9.18 -16.69 1.04
CA GLN A 303 8.64 -17.28 2.26
C GLN A 303 7.70 -18.47 2.00
N THR A 304 6.91 -18.43 0.92
CA THR A 304 5.77 -19.34 0.73
C THR A 304 5.84 -20.18 -0.55
N GLY A 305 6.70 -19.83 -1.51
CA GLY A 305 6.87 -20.56 -2.77
C GLY A 305 6.65 -19.71 -4.04
N ASN A 306 7.34 -20.08 -5.11
CA ASN A 306 7.36 -19.34 -6.37
C ASN A 306 6.15 -19.59 -7.30
N THR A 307 5.35 -20.64 -7.05
CA THR A 307 4.12 -20.92 -7.80
C THR A 307 2.91 -20.90 -6.86
N THR A 308 1.72 -20.64 -7.39
CA THR A 308 0.48 -20.59 -6.60
C THR A 308 0.23 -21.92 -5.89
N GLU A 309 0.51 -23.04 -6.56
CA GLU A 309 0.36 -24.39 -6.00
C GLU A 309 1.27 -24.60 -4.79
N LYS A 310 2.53 -24.13 -4.86
CA LYS A 310 3.46 -24.21 -3.71
C LYS A 310 2.97 -23.36 -2.55
N ARG A 311 2.41 -22.18 -2.81
CA ARG A 311 1.89 -21.29 -1.77
C ARG A 311 0.64 -21.84 -1.09
N VAL A 312 -0.27 -22.44 -1.87
CA VAL A 312 -1.42 -23.18 -1.35
C VAL A 312 -0.96 -24.37 -0.52
N GLY A 313 0.00 -25.15 -1.02
CA GLY A 313 0.58 -26.29 -0.30
C GLY A 313 1.26 -25.87 1.01
N PHE A 314 2.00 -24.76 1.01
CA PHE A 314 2.63 -24.18 2.19
C PHE A 314 1.60 -23.84 3.28
N LEU A 315 0.56 -23.07 2.94
CA LEU A 315 -0.48 -22.69 3.89
C LEU A 315 -1.28 -23.91 4.38
N SER A 316 -1.60 -24.83 3.48
CA SER A 316 -2.37 -26.05 3.80
C SER A 316 -1.61 -26.95 4.77
N LYS A 317 -0.29 -27.11 4.56
CA LYS A 317 0.57 -27.90 5.45
C LYS A 317 0.56 -27.34 6.87
N ILE A 318 0.78 -26.03 7.00
CA ILE A 318 0.77 -25.37 8.32
C ILE A 318 -0.59 -25.53 8.97
N TYR A 319 -1.66 -25.31 8.21
CA TYR A 319 -3.02 -25.43 8.71
C TYR A 319 -3.31 -26.85 9.24
N GLN A 320 -2.86 -27.89 8.54
CA GLN A 320 -2.98 -29.29 8.98
C GLN A 320 -2.16 -29.57 10.25
N GLU A 321 -0.97 -28.99 10.38
CA GLU A 321 -0.10 -29.19 11.55
C GLU A 321 -0.62 -28.49 12.82
N VAL A 322 -1.34 -27.37 12.68
CA VAL A 322 -1.80 -26.56 13.83
C VAL A 322 -3.27 -26.75 14.18
N GLN A 323 -4.07 -27.35 13.29
CA GLN A 323 -5.50 -27.52 13.54
C GLN A 323 -5.76 -28.77 14.37
N LEU A 324 -6.11 -28.56 15.64
CA LEU A 324 -6.44 -29.65 16.55
C LEU A 324 -7.93 -30.04 16.54
N ASN A 325 -8.84 -29.22 16.00
CA ASN A 325 -10.24 -29.62 15.68
C ASN A 325 -10.94 -28.55 14.78
N PRO A 326 -11.49 -28.91 13.59
CA PRO A 326 -12.29 -28.00 12.77
C PRO A 326 -13.51 -27.39 13.45
N GLN A 327 -14.13 -28.10 14.39
CA GLN A 327 -15.29 -27.62 15.13
C GLN A 327 -14.95 -26.47 16.10
N THR A 328 -13.67 -26.29 16.43
CA THR A 328 -13.19 -25.21 17.31
C THR A 328 -12.49 -24.10 16.54
N ALA A 329 -12.53 -24.12 15.21
CA ALA A 329 -11.95 -23.07 14.39
C ALA A 329 -12.67 -21.74 14.64
N TRP A 330 -11.90 -20.65 14.68
CA TRP A 330 -12.43 -19.33 14.98
C TRP A 330 -12.91 -18.60 13.73
N GLU A 331 -14.04 -17.92 13.89
CA GLU A 331 -14.60 -16.94 12.96
C GLU A 331 -15.05 -15.73 13.78
N PRO A 332 -14.99 -14.51 13.23
CA PRO A 332 -15.61 -13.37 13.88
C PRO A 332 -17.12 -13.59 13.93
N GLU A 333 -17.77 -13.04 14.94
CA GLU A 333 -19.22 -12.92 14.84
C GLU A 333 -19.57 -11.98 13.70
N LEU A 334 -20.38 -12.50 12.77
CA LEU A 334 -20.91 -11.70 11.68
C LEU A 334 -21.83 -10.65 12.29
N ILE A 335 -21.33 -9.42 12.39
CA ILE A 335 -22.19 -8.26 12.50
C ILE A 335 -23.01 -8.26 11.20
N SER A 336 -24.33 -8.28 11.29
CA SER A 336 -25.22 -8.33 10.12
C SER A 336 -25.02 -7.07 9.25
N LEU A 337 -24.04 -7.10 8.36
CA LEU A 337 -23.82 -6.10 7.34
C LEU A 337 -23.69 -6.87 6.03
N GLY A 338 -24.66 -6.60 5.15
CA GLY A 338 -24.98 -7.41 3.98
C GLY A 338 -23.80 -7.72 3.08
N ASN A 339 -23.93 -8.87 2.40
CA ASN A 339 -23.05 -9.45 1.40
C ASN A 339 -22.21 -8.42 0.61
N PHE A 340 -20.89 -8.47 0.80
CA PHE A 340 -19.93 -7.95 -0.17
C PHE A 340 -18.87 -9.02 -0.41
N LEU A 341 -19.00 -9.70 -1.56
CA LEU A 341 -17.96 -10.49 -2.22
C LEU A 341 -17.18 -9.61 -3.18
#